data_AF-C2G5Q0-F1
#
_entry.id   AF-C2G5Q0-F1
#
_cell.length_a   1.000
_cell.length_b   1.000
_cell.length_c   1.000
_cell.angle_alpha   90.00
_cell.angle_beta   90.00
_cell.angle_gamma   90.00
#
_symmetry.space_group_name_H-M   'P 1'
#
loop_
_entity.id
_entity.type
_entity.pdbx_description
1 polymer ?
#
loop_
_entity_poly.entity_id
_entity_poly.type
_entity_poly.pdbx_seq_one_letter_code
_entity_poly.pdbx_strand_id
1 'polypeptide(L)'
;MVFLQLKPEVRNFFAPYIREVEDKILFPYTLEDQIVAQEHWSENGVRIPICKGMWLVTDILPVSVTNLFIGHSASDILCFCHYYPNWINSPCLNEFVSLGLLPTKEQSTWLKSLFPNAKIHTVFDGGNEWPCN
;
A
#
# COMPACT_ATOMS: atom_id res chain seq x y z
N MET A 1 11.30 -15.65 4.47
CA MET A 1 10.76 -14.28 4.66
C MET A 1 10.52 -13.58 3.31
N VAL A 2 9.26 -13.52 2.88
CA VAL A 2 8.85 -12.98 1.56
C VAL A 2 9.31 -11.54 1.32
N PHE A 3 9.40 -10.72 2.38
CA PHE A 3 9.92 -9.35 2.27
C PHE A 3 11.33 -9.30 1.69
N LEU A 4 12.22 -10.23 2.07
CA LEU A 4 13.63 -10.24 1.63
C LEU A 4 13.78 -10.57 0.15
N GLN A 5 12.78 -11.18 -0.46
CA GLN A 5 12.74 -11.45 -1.91
C GLN A 5 12.42 -10.18 -2.71
N LEU A 6 11.91 -9.12 -2.07
CA LEU A 6 11.68 -7.85 -2.73
C LEU A 6 13.01 -7.17 -3.08
N LYS A 7 13.01 -6.46 -4.23
CA LYS A 7 14.14 -5.64 -4.64
C LYS A 7 14.53 -4.68 -3.51
N PRO A 8 15.84 -4.46 -3.26
CA PRO A 8 16.31 -3.62 -2.16
C PRO A 8 15.69 -2.22 -2.14
N GLU A 9 15.53 -1.58 -3.31
CA GLU A 9 14.91 -0.26 -3.40
C GLU A 9 13.46 -0.23 -2.90
N VAL A 10 12.69 -1.28 -3.16
CA VAL A 10 11.30 -1.42 -2.71
C VAL A 10 11.25 -1.60 -1.20
N ARG A 11 12.11 -2.48 -0.67
CA ARG A 11 12.20 -2.67 0.78
C ARG A 11 12.54 -1.38 1.50
N ASN A 12 13.57 -0.67 1.03
CA ASN A 12 14.04 0.56 1.65
C ASN A 12 12.98 1.65 1.63
N PHE A 13 12.22 1.76 0.54
CA PHE A 13 11.13 2.74 0.42
C PHE A 13 9.97 2.45 1.39
N PHE A 14 9.52 1.19 1.48
CA PHE A 14 8.37 0.84 2.31
C PHE A 14 8.69 0.54 3.78
N ALA A 15 9.97 0.35 4.14
CA ALA A 15 10.40 0.03 5.50
C ALA A 15 9.81 0.94 6.61
N PRO A 16 9.67 2.27 6.43
CA PRO A 16 9.07 3.15 7.44
C PRO A 16 7.58 2.90 7.69
N TYR A 17 6.89 2.25 6.76
CA TYR A 17 5.42 2.11 6.74
C TYR A 17 4.94 0.72 7.16
N ILE A 18 5.86 -0.19 7.44
CA ILE A 18 5.56 -1.58 7.82
C ILE A 18 6.10 -1.88 9.21
N ARG A 19 5.57 -2.93 9.84
CA ARG A 19 6.15 -3.52 11.05
C ARG A 19 6.55 -4.95 10.78
N GLU A 20 7.83 -5.25 10.92
CA GLU A 20 8.34 -6.61 10.90
C GLU A 20 8.21 -7.21 12.31
N VAL A 21 7.49 -8.33 12.42
CA VAL A 21 7.31 -9.08 13.68
C VAL A 21 7.53 -10.56 13.39
N GLU A 22 8.61 -11.11 13.96
CA GLU A 22 9.06 -12.48 13.66
C GLU A 22 9.26 -12.67 12.15
N ASP A 23 8.54 -13.61 11.54
CA ASP A 23 8.57 -13.91 10.10
C ASP A 23 7.41 -13.27 9.33
N LYS A 24 6.77 -12.23 9.87
CA LYS A 24 5.58 -11.58 9.31
C LYS A 24 5.80 -10.10 9.12
N ILE A 25 5.18 -9.58 8.06
CA ILE A 25 5.05 -8.15 7.82
C ILE A 25 3.63 -7.75 8.21
N LEU A 26 3.51 -6.70 9.01
CA LEU A 26 2.24 -6.12 9.41
C LEU A 26 2.13 -4.73 8.79
N PHE A 27 1.02 -4.49 8.10
CA PHE A 27 0.69 -3.18 7.55
C PHE A 27 -0.39 -2.54 8.42
N PRO A 28 -0.11 -1.44 9.14
CA PRO A 28 -1.08 -0.81 10.02
C PRO A 28 -2.10 0.00 9.22
N TYR A 29 -3.38 -0.37 9.31
CA TYR A 29 -4.48 0.40 8.74
C TYR A 29 -4.98 1.39 9.77
N THR A 30 -4.90 2.67 9.44
CA THR A 30 -5.21 3.77 10.35
C THR A 30 -6.50 4.48 9.96
N LEU A 31 -7.24 4.94 10.96
CA LEU A 31 -8.37 5.84 10.85
C LEU A 31 -8.23 6.88 11.96
N GLU A 32 -8.21 8.16 11.62
CA GLU A 32 -8.03 9.25 12.61
C GLU A 32 -6.81 9.02 13.52
N ASP A 33 -5.68 8.67 12.90
CA ASP A 33 -4.38 8.37 13.55
C ASP A 33 -4.37 7.15 14.48
N GLN A 34 -5.45 6.37 14.54
CA GLN A 34 -5.54 5.14 15.31
C GLN A 34 -5.46 3.91 14.41
N ILE A 35 -4.65 2.92 14.79
CA ILE A 35 -4.61 1.64 14.10
C ILE A 35 -5.91 0.88 14.41
N VAL A 36 -6.75 0.68 13.40
CA VAL A 36 -8.04 -0.02 13.52
C VAL A 36 -7.98 -1.46 12.99
N ALA A 37 -7.01 -1.77 12.15
CA ALA A 37 -6.76 -3.12 11.64
C ALA A 37 -5.31 -3.28 11.17
N GLN A 38 -4.93 -4.51 10.85
CA GLN A 38 -3.64 -4.82 10.24
C GLN A 38 -3.82 -5.82 9.11
N GLU A 39 -3.10 -5.61 8.01
CA GLU A 39 -2.87 -6.66 7.03
C GLU A 39 -1.63 -7.46 7.44
N HIS A 40 -1.70 -8.77 7.28
CA HIS A 40 -0.62 -9.69 7.65
C HIS A 40 -0.11 -10.38 6.39
N TRP A 41 1.19 -10.27 6.13
CA TRP A 41 1.84 -11.02 5.06
C TRP A 41 2.90 -11.94 5.64
N SER A 42 2.79 -13.23 5.32
CA SER A 42 3.69 -14.29 5.76
C SER A 42 3.86 -15.35 4.67
N GLU A 43 4.68 -16.35 4.92
CA GLU A 43 4.82 -17.51 4.02
C GLU A 43 3.53 -18.32 3.86
N ASN A 44 2.61 -18.23 4.84
CA ASN A 44 1.29 -18.86 4.77
C ASN A 44 0.28 -18.06 3.93
N GLY A 45 0.70 -16.95 3.31
CA GLY A 45 -0.13 -16.06 2.49
C GLY A 45 -0.41 -14.71 3.13
N VAL A 46 -1.36 -14.00 2.53
CA VAL A 46 -1.77 -12.64 2.88
C VAL A 46 -3.16 -12.66 3.51
N ARG A 47 -3.32 -11.98 4.65
CA ARG A 47 -4.61 -11.74 5.30
C ARG A 47 -4.94 -10.26 5.25
N ILE A 48 -5.79 -9.89 4.31
CA ILE A 48 -6.24 -8.50 4.09
C ILE A 48 -7.40 -8.18 5.05
N PRO A 49 -7.39 -7.03 5.74
CA PRO A 49 -8.46 -6.66 6.65
C PRO A 49 -9.72 -6.17 5.91
N ILE A 50 -10.87 -6.37 6.55
CA ILE A 50 -12.12 -5.66 6.25
C ILE A 50 -12.26 -4.56 7.31
N CYS A 51 -11.96 -3.33 6.94
CA CYS A 51 -12.00 -2.20 7.88
C CYS A 51 -12.25 -0.88 7.14
N LYS A 52 -12.50 0.19 7.92
CA LYS A 52 -12.58 1.57 7.40
C LYS A 52 -11.24 2.30 7.39
N GLY A 53 -10.21 1.72 7.99
CA GLY A 53 -8.87 2.29 8.01
C GLY A 53 -8.19 2.17 6.65
N MET A 54 -7.04 2.82 6.51
CA MET A 54 -6.22 2.77 5.31
C MET A 54 -4.76 2.59 5.70
N TRP A 55 -4.03 1.81 4.93
CA TRP A 55 -2.58 1.85 4.98
C TRP A 55 -2.10 2.92 4.00
N LEU A 56 -1.53 3.99 4.53
CA LEU A 56 -1.08 5.16 3.76
C LEU A 56 0.44 5.18 3.76
N VAL A 57 1.01 5.25 2.57
CA VAL A 57 2.43 5.51 2.34
C VAL A 57 2.47 6.93 1.81
N THR A 58 2.88 7.86 2.69
CA THR A 58 2.98 9.28 2.35
C THR A 58 4.00 10.01 3.21
N ASP A 59 4.91 10.73 2.53
CA ASP A 59 5.93 11.61 3.12
C ASP A 59 5.93 13.02 2.48
N ILE A 60 5.13 13.23 1.44
CA ILE A 60 5.05 14.49 0.69
C ILE A 60 3.77 15.25 1.04
N LEU A 61 3.79 16.57 0.84
CA LEU A 61 2.60 17.40 0.95
C LEU A 61 1.49 16.88 0.01
N PRO A 62 0.28 16.57 0.51
CA PRO A 62 -0.77 15.94 -0.30
C PRO A 62 -1.16 16.70 -1.57
N VAL A 63 -1.07 18.03 -1.54
CA VAL A 63 -1.34 18.89 -2.71
C VAL A 63 -0.31 18.79 -3.82
N SER A 64 0.90 18.31 -3.52
CA SER A 64 2.00 18.14 -4.48
C SER A 64 2.00 16.76 -5.14
N VAL A 65 1.21 15.82 -4.61
CA VAL A 65 1.10 14.46 -5.15
C VAL A 65 0.50 14.50 -6.55
N THR A 66 1.19 13.86 -7.49
CA THR A 66 0.82 13.81 -8.91
C THR A 66 0.10 12.52 -9.27
N ASN A 67 0.48 11.39 -8.66
CA ASN A 67 -0.17 10.10 -8.85
C ASN A 67 -0.46 9.45 -7.50
N LEU A 68 -1.69 8.96 -7.33
CA LEU A 68 -2.12 8.21 -6.16
C LEU A 68 -2.45 6.79 -6.59
N PHE A 69 -1.66 5.81 -6.17
CA PHE A 69 -1.90 4.39 -6.43
C PHE A 69 -2.73 3.79 -5.30
N ILE A 70 -3.89 3.24 -5.63
CA ILE A 70 -4.83 2.66 -4.69
C ILE A 70 -4.94 1.16 -4.92
N GLY A 71 -4.66 0.35 -3.91
CA GLY A 71 -4.82 -1.10 -3.93
C GLY A 71 -5.84 -1.60 -2.90
N HIS A 72 -6.22 -2.88 -3.01
CA HIS A 72 -6.96 -3.59 -1.96
C HIS A 72 -6.04 -4.08 -0.85
N SER A 73 -4.83 -4.50 -1.21
CA SER A 73 -3.81 -5.03 -0.31
C SER A 73 -2.54 -4.18 -0.35
N ALA A 74 -1.89 -4.01 0.79
CA ALA A 74 -0.56 -3.43 0.87
C ALA A 74 0.46 -4.36 0.19
N SER A 75 0.30 -5.68 0.31
CA SER A 75 1.09 -6.67 -0.43
C SER A 75 1.03 -6.45 -1.95
N ASP A 76 -0.15 -6.16 -2.51
CA ASP A 76 -0.33 -5.95 -3.95
C ASP A 76 0.45 -4.72 -4.43
N ILE A 77 0.46 -3.67 -3.61
CA ILE A 77 1.23 -2.46 -3.88
C ILE A 77 2.74 -2.75 -3.86
N LEU A 78 3.21 -3.50 -2.86
CA LEU A 78 4.61 -3.92 -2.77
C LEU A 78 5.01 -4.78 -3.97
N CYS A 79 4.17 -5.73 -4.37
CA CYS A 79 4.38 -6.57 -5.55
C CYS A 79 4.38 -5.75 -6.84
N PHE A 80 3.45 -4.80 -7.00
CA PHE A 80 3.44 -3.88 -8.13
C PHE A 80 4.76 -3.09 -8.21
N CYS A 81 5.23 -2.54 -7.09
CA CYS A 81 6.49 -1.80 -7.04
C CYS A 81 7.72 -2.71 -7.24
N HIS A 82 7.63 -3.99 -6.88
CA HIS A 82 8.65 -4.99 -7.20
C HIS A 82 8.85 -5.14 -8.71
N TYR A 83 7.74 -5.29 -9.46
CA TYR A 83 7.81 -5.43 -10.92
C TYR A 83 8.09 -4.09 -11.62
N TYR A 84 7.60 -2.98 -11.06
CA TYR A 84 7.73 -1.64 -11.63
C TYR A 84 8.38 -0.63 -10.65
N PRO A 85 9.66 -0.82 -10.26
CA PRO A 85 10.32 0.02 -9.25
C PRO A 85 10.52 1.48 -9.67
N ASN A 86 10.32 1.79 -10.95
CA ASN A 86 10.35 3.17 -11.44
C ASN A 86 9.26 4.06 -10.83
N TRP A 87 8.20 3.47 -10.26
CA TRP A 87 7.13 4.24 -9.60
C TRP A 87 7.52 4.74 -8.21
N ILE A 88 8.44 4.07 -7.51
CA ILE A 88 8.99 4.56 -6.23
C ILE A 88 10.22 5.46 -6.43
N ASN A 89 10.95 5.29 -7.54
CA ASN A 89 12.12 6.11 -7.88
C ASN A 89 11.80 7.20 -8.92
N SER A 90 10.52 7.54 -9.09
CA SER A 90 10.07 8.47 -10.11
C SER A 90 10.42 9.91 -9.74
N PRO A 91 10.73 10.79 -10.72
CA PRO A 91 10.69 12.22 -10.47
C PRO A 91 9.26 12.73 -10.18
N CYS A 92 8.24 11.92 -10.50
CA CYS A 92 6.86 12.20 -10.13
C CYS A 92 6.63 11.92 -8.65
N LEU A 93 5.91 12.81 -7.98
CA LEU A 93 5.50 12.66 -6.58
C LEU A 93 4.34 11.65 -6.55
N ASN A 94 4.66 10.39 -6.26
CA ASN A 94 3.73 9.28 -6.27
C ASN A 94 3.49 8.80 -4.83
N GLU A 95 2.23 8.54 -4.48
CA GLU A 95 1.86 7.99 -3.18
C GLU A 95 1.04 6.72 -3.32
N PHE A 96 1.04 5.90 -2.27
CA PHE A 96 0.42 4.59 -2.29
C PHE A 96 -0.53 4.40 -1.11
N VAL A 97 -1.69 3.80 -1.40
CA VAL A 97 -2.74 3.59 -0.42
C VAL A 97 -3.37 2.22 -0.58
N SER A 98 -3.50 1.48 0.50
CA SER A 98 -4.33 0.28 0.55
C SER A 98 -5.61 0.51 1.35
N LEU A 99 -6.75 0.12 0.77
CA LEU A 99 -8.09 0.33 1.36
C LEU A 99 -8.67 -0.91 2.06
N GLY A 100 -8.07 -2.09 1.87
CA GLY A 100 -8.62 -3.36 2.35
C GLY A 100 -9.63 -3.97 1.38
N LEU A 101 -10.21 -5.10 1.78
CA LEU A 101 -11.08 -5.92 0.92
C LEU A 101 -12.41 -5.24 0.54
N LEU A 102 -12.96 -4.39 1.40
CA LEU A 102 -14.27 -3.75 1.19
C LEU A 102 -14.16 -2.23 1.32
N PRO A 103 -13.57 -1.55 0.32
CA PRO A 103 -13.43 -0.11 0.33
C PRO A 103 -14.80 0.58 0.37
N THR A 104 -14.88 1.62 1.18
CA THR A 104 -16.08 2.43 1.37
C THR A 104 -16.04 3.69 0.52
N LYS A 105 -17.22 4.26 0.25
CA LYS A 105 -17.33 5.58 -0.37
C LYS A 105 -16.65 6.67 0.49
N GLU A 106 -16.71 6.54 1.81
CA GLU A 106 -16.11 7.44 2.78
C GLU A 106 -14.58 7.53 2.60
N GLN A 107 -13.90 6.37 2.57
CA GLN A 107 -12.45 6.31 2.29
C GLN A 107 -12.10 6.96 0.94
N SER A 108 -12.87 6.65 -0.10
CA SER A 108 -12.64 7.21 -1.45
C SER A 108 -12.83 8.72 -1.51
N THR A 109 -13.88 9.24 -0.85
CA THR A 109 -14.14 10.69 -0.78
C THR A 109 -13.06 11.40 0.02
N TRP A 110 -12.63 10.81 1.14
CA TRP A 110 -11.56 11.36 1.96
C TRP A 110 -10.24 11.43 1.18
N LEU A 111 -9.84 10.37 0.47
CA LEU A 111 -8.62 10.38 -0.36
C LEU A 111 -8.64 11.45 -1.44
N LYS A 112 -9.78 11.65 -2.11
CA LYS A 112 -9.94 12.71 -3.11
C LYS A 112 -9.83 14.11 -2.51
N SER A 113 -10.28 14.27 -1.26
CA SER A 113 -10.11 15.54 -0.54
C SER A 113 -8.68 15.75 -0.08
N LEU A 114 -7.98 14.67 0.31
CA LEU A 114 -6.61 14.74 0.78
C LEU A 114 -5.64 15.02 -0.37
N PHE A 115 -5.81 14.34 -1.50
CA PHE A 115 -4.94 14.44 -2.67
C PHE A 115 -5.67 15.07 -3.87
N PRO A 116 -6.02 16.38 -3.82
CA PRO A 116 -6.93 16.99 -4.78
C PRO A 116 -6.37 17.06 -6.21
N ASN A 117 -5.05 17.04 -6.36
CA ASN A 117 -4.36 17.18 -7.66
C ASN A 117 -3.90 15.83 -8.23
N ALA A 118 -4.01 14.74 -7.47
CA ALA A 118 -3.44 13.46 -7.85
C ALA A 118 -4.31 12.75 -8.88
N LYS A 119 -3.67 12.21 -9.92
CA LYS A 119 -4.30 11.22 -10.79
C LYS A 119 -4.40 9.90 -10.04
N ILE A 120 -5.62 9.37 -9.93
CA ILE A 120 -5.86 8.10 -9.24
C ILE A 120 -5.59 6.94 -10.20
N HIS A 121 -4.75 6.01 -9.76
CA HIS A 121 -4.49 4.73 -10.40
C HIS A 121 -4.90 3.62 -9.46
N THR A 122 -5.48 2.56 -9.98
CA THR A 122 -5.89 1.41 -9.17
C THR A 122 -5.03 0.20 -9.47
N VAL A 123 -4.45 -0.38 -8.43
CA VAL A 123 -3.61 -1.58 -8.49
C VAL A 123 -4.45 -2.73 -7.97
N PHE A 124 -5.11 -3.42 -8.90
CA PHE A 124 -5.94 -4.59 -8.59
C PHE A 124 -5.34 -5.81 -9.27
N ASP A 125 -5.35 -6.93 -8.55
CA ASP A 125 -5.01 -8.21 -9.15
C ASP A 125 -6.04 -8.56 -10.24
N GLY A 126 -5.54 -9.07 -11.37
CA GLY A 126 -6.36 -9.54 -12.49
C GLY A 126 -6.99 -10.91 -12.25
N GLY A 127 -6.99 -11.41 -11.00
CA GLY A 127 -7.48 -12.74 -10.64
C GLY A 127 -6.47 -13.86 -10.91
N ASN A 128 -5.20 -13.54 -11.15
CA ASN A 128 -4.15 -14.54 -11.31
C ASN A 128 -3.18 -14.38 -10.15
N GLU A 129 -3.21 -15.35 -9.25
CA GLU A 129 -2.25 -15.50 -8.16
C GLU A 129 -0.83 -15.27 -8.69
N TRP A 130 -0.24 -14.12 -8.37
CA TRP A 130 1.14 -13.83 -8.73
C TRP A 130 2.03 -14.72 -7.88
N PRO A 131 2.79 -15.67 -8.46
CA PRO A 131 3.77 -16.41 -7.71
C PRO A 131 4.89 -15.44 -7.37
N CYS A 132 4.86 -14.90 -6.15
CA CYS A 132 6.01 -14.25 -5.55
C CYS A 132 6.98 -15.38 -5.14
N ASN A 133 7.65 -15.99 -6.12
CA ASN A 133 8.69 -16.99 -5.94
C ASN A 133 10.08 -16.38 -6.15
#